data_AF-A0A9E1B7J6-F1
#
_entry.id   AF-A0A9E1B7J6-F1
#
_cell.length_a   1.000
_cell.length_b   1.000
_cell.length_c   1.000
_cell.angle_alpha   90.00
_cell.angle_beta   90.00
_cell.angle_gamma   90.00
#
_symmetry.space_group_name_H-M   'P 1'
#
loop_
_entity.id
_entity.type
_entity.pdbx_description
1 polymer ?
#
loop_
_entity_poly.entity_id
_entity_poly.type
_entity_poly.pdbx_seq_one_letter_code
_entity_poly.pdbx_strand_id
1 'polypeptide(L)'
;LDLPEVSLIAIMDADKEGFLRSTTSLIQTMGRAARNVNGKVLMFAKKITKSMKEAIDTTTARRKFQDEYNKAHGITPHSASRNIEESLHVEDDGEIYKRGKNLEKMPASERAAIVKELRKQMLEAAAQLEFEKAAALRDEIAKMRKL
;
A
#
# COMPACT_ATOMS: atom_id res chain seq x y z
N LEU A 1 -5.52 8.09 4.26
CA LEU A 1 -4.90 6.74 4.24
C LEU A 1 -3.78 6.74 5.22
N ASP A 2 -3.65 5.63 5.91
CA ASP A 2 -2.68 5.44 6.95
C ASP A 2 -2.06 4.06 6.79
N LEU A 3 -0.86 4.02 6.23
CA LEU A 3 -0.17 2.82 5.79
C LEU A 3 1.28 2.89 6.28
N PRO A 4 1.64 2.17 7.36
CA PRO A 4 2.99 2.19 7.90
C PRO A 4 4.06 1.65 6.95
N GLU A 5 3.65 0.86 5.96
CA GLU A 5 4.52 0.24 4.96
C GLU A 5 4.99 1.25 3.90
N VAL A 6 4.33 2.41 3.79
CA VAL A 6 4.66 3.43 2.79
C VAL A 6 5.88 4.22 3.24
N SER A 7 7.00 4.01 2.54
CA SER A 7 8.25 4.74 2.77
C SER A 7 8.45 5.93 1.84
N LEU A 8 7.71 6.01 0.72
CA LEU A 8 7.88 7.06 -0.28
C LEU A 8 6.54 7.60 -0.77
N ILE A 9 6.43 8.93 -0.81
CA ILE A 9 5.31 9.64 -1.42
C ILE A 9 5.84 10.56 -2.51
N ALA A 10 5.37 10.34 -3.73
CA ALA A 10 5.64 11.22 -4.86
C ALA A 10 4.43 12.11 -5.13
N ILE A 11 4.63 13.44 -5.07
CA ILE A 11 3.63 14.44 -5.41
C ILE A 11 3.98 14.97 -6.80
N MET A 12 3.23 14.51 -7.80
CA MET A 12 3.32 15.00 -9.18
C MET A 12 2.66 16.38 -9.30
N ASP A 13 3.21 17.23 -10.16
CA ASP A 13 2.69 18.59 -10.42
C ASP A 13 2.47 19.38 -9.12
N ALA A 14 3.48 19.37 -8.25
CA ALA A 14 3.39 19.96 -6.92
C ALA A 14 3.25 21.49 -6.96
N ASP A 15 3.63 22.13 -8.06
CA ASP A 15 3.53 23.58 -8.29
C ASP A 15 2.21 24.04 -8.94
N LYS A 16 1.30 23.11 -9.24
CA LYS A 16 -0.04 23.42 -9.76
C LYS A 16 -0.95 23.79 -8.59
N GLU A 17 -0.90 25.07 -8.21
CA GLU A 17 -1.76 25.59 -7.14
C GLU A 17 -3.26 25.36 -7.41
N GLY A 18 -4.02 25.26 -6.32
CA GLY A 18 -5.42 24.86 -6.31
C GLY A 18 -5.73 24.06 -5.06
N PHE A 19 -6.93 23.51 -4.97
CA PHE A 19 -7.38 22.77 -3.78
C PHE A 19 -6.40 21.66 -3.38
N LEU A 20 -5.99 20.81 -4.34
CA LEU A 20 -5.13 19.64 -4.11
C LEU A 20 -3.65 19.97 -3.81
N ARG A 21 -3.21 21.22 -4.01
CA ARG A 21 -1.83 21.68 -3.78
C ARG A 21 -1.77 22.90 -2.86
N SER A 22 -2.85 23.14 -2.13
CA SER A 22 -2.86 24.08 -1.02
C SER A 22 -1.89 23.64 0.08
N THR A 23 -1.43 24.60 0.91
CA THR A 23 -0.52 24.34 2.03
C THR A 23 -1.02 23.19 2.91
N THR A 24 -2.32 23.18 3.25
CA THR A 24 -2.95 22.14 4.07
C THR A 24 -2.97 20.78 3.39
N SER A 25 -3.30 20.73 2.10
CA SER A 25 -3.33 19.46 1.32
C SER A 25 -1.95 18.85 1.16
N LEU A 26 -0.92 19.68 0.94
CA LEU A 26 0.46 19.25 0.86
C LEU A 26 0.91 18.65 2.21
N ILE A 27 0.68 19.35 3.32
CA ILE A 27 1.01 18.84 4.66
C ILE A 27 0.32 17.51 4.95
N GLN A 28 -0.98 17.39 4.64
CA GLN A 28 -1.72 16.14 4.84
C GLN A 28 -1.21 15.00 3.95
N THR A 29 -0.80 15.30 2.73
CA THR A 29 -0.24 14.30 1.80
C THR A 29 1.13 13.83 2.30
N MET A 30 2.00 14.75 2.72
CA MET A 30 3.31 14.44 3.29
C MET A 30 3.22 13.64 4.60
N GLY A 31 2.24 13.95 5.45
CA GLY A 31 2.03 13.27 6.73
C GLY A 31 1.78 11.76 6.60
N ARG A 32 1.35 11.28 5.44
CA ARG A 32 1.18 9.84 5.18
C ARG A 32 2.51 9.08 5.17
N ALA A 33 3.63 9.74 4.90
CA ALA A 33 4.97 9.14 4.95
C ALA A 33 5.55 9.12 6.38
N ALA A 34 4.95 9.83 7.34
CA ALA A 34 5.51 9.99 8.68
C ALA A 34 5.38 8.74 9.57
N ARG A 35 4.68 7.71 9.10
CA ARG A 35 4.48 6.42 9.80
C ARG A 35 5.65 5.46 9.66
N ASN A 36 6.56 5.76 8.72
CA ASN A 36 7.70 4.92 8.39
C ASN A 36 9.01 5.64 8.75
N VAL A 37 9.97 4.94 9.36
CA VAL A 37 11.28 5.51 9.72
C VAL A 37 12.05 6.03 8.49
N ASN A 38 11.85 5.39 7.34
CA ASN A 38 12.44 5.77 6.05
C ASN A 38 11.50 6.65 5.22
N GLY A 39 10.47 7.23 5.84
CA GLY A 39 9.49 8.11 5.21
C GLY A 39 10.13 9.28 4.48
N LYS A 40 9.92 9.32 3.16
CA LYS A 40 10.41 10.36 2.25
C LYS A 40 9.27 10.89 1.38
N VAL A 41 9.37 12.18 1.05
CA VAL A 41 8.45 12.84 0.11
C VAL A 41 9.27 13.44 -1.02
N LEU A 42 8.87 13.17 -2.26
CA LEU A 42 9.40 13.80 -3.45
C LEU A 42 8.31 14.68 -4.06
N MET A 43 8.63 15.95 -4.30
CA MET A 43 7.72 16.91 -4.91
C MET A 43 8.26 17.28 -6.29
N PHE A 44 7.56 16.86 -7.35
CA PHE A 44 7.93 17.19 -8.72
C PHE A 44 7.27 18.50 -9.12
N ALA A 45 8.07 19.53 -9.37
CA ALA A 45 7.62 20.89 -9.65
C ALA A 45 8.62 21.62 -10.54
N LYS A 46 8.16 22.61 -11.31
CA LYS A 46 9.05 23.53 -12.06
C LYS A 46 9.51 24.70 -11.21
N LYS A 47 8.70 25.11 -10.22
CA LYS A 47 9.00 26.21 -9.29
C LYS A 47 8.52 25.88 -7.87
N ILE A 48 9.15 26.49 -6.87
CA ILE A 48 8.65 26.42 -5.49
C ILE A 48 7.55 27.47 -5.32
N THR A 49 6.32 27.04 -5.08
CA THR A 49 5.21 27.95 -4.81
C THR A 49 5.16 28.36 -3.34
N LYS A 50 4.31 29.34 -3.01
CA LYS A 50 4.12 29.78 -1.61
C LYS A 50 3.60 28.63 -0.74
N SER A 51 2.59 27.89 -1.23
CA SER A 51 2.05 26.74 -0.50
C SER A 51 3.07 25.62 -0.31
N MET A 52 3.93 25.36 -1.31
CA MET A 52 5.02 24.40 -1.16
C MET A 52 6.01 24.84 -0.09
N LYS A 53 6.44 26.11 -0.13
CA LYS A 53 7.40 26.65 0.83
C LYS A 53 6.87 26.55 2.26
N GLU A 54 5.66 27.02 2.52
CA GLU A 54 5.05 26.95 3.85
C GLU A 54 4.92 25.50 4.36
N ALA A 55 4.55 24.57 3.47
CA ALA A 55 4.41 23.16 3.81
C ALA A 55 5.77 22.51 4.13
N ILE A 56 6.81 22.81 3.35
CA ILE A 56 8.19 22.33 3.56
C ILE A 56 8.76 22.90 4.86
N ASP A 57 8.60 24.20 5.09
CA ASP A 57 9.11 24.89 6.28
C ASP A 57 8.46 24.32 7.55
N THR A 58 7.14 24.13 7.54
CA THR A 58 6.40 23.51 8.66
C THR A 58 6.87 22.09 8.94
N THR A 59 7.08 21.30 7.88
CA THR A 59 7.52 19.90 8.01
C THR A 59 8.95 19.83 8.56
N THR A 60 9.83 20.69 8.08
CA THR A 60 11.23 20.75 8.51
C THR A 60 11.35 21.22 9.96
N ALA A 61 10.57 22.24 10.35
CA ALA A 61 10.54 22.73 11.73
C ALA A 61 10.07 21.63 12.71
N ARG A 62 9.00 20.90 12.36
CA ARG A 62 8.51 19.77 13.17
C ARG A 62 9.54 18.65 13.29
N ARG A 63 10.20 18.29 12.17
CA ARG A 63 11.22 17.25 12.19
C ARG A 63 12.42 17.63 13.07
N LYS A 64 12.89 18.88 12.98
CA LYS A 64 13.95 19.39 13.82
C LYS A 64 13.61 19.26 15.31
N PHE A 65 12.42 19.69 15.71
CA PHE A 65 11.95 19.55 17.09
C PHE A 65 11.90 18.08 17.55
N GLN A 66 11.40 17.19 16.69
CA GLN A 66 11.36 15.74 16.98
C GLN A 66 12.76 15.16 17.14
N ASP A 67 13.71 15.52 16.26
CA ASP A 67 15.09 15.04 16.33
C ASP A 67 15.80 15.53 17.61
N GLU A 68 15.59 16.78 18.00
CA GLU A 68 16.11 17.35 19.25
C GLU A 68 15.52 16.65 20.48
N TYR A 69 14.20 16.45 20.49
CA TYR A 69 13.51 15.75 21.56
C TYR A 69 14.00 14.30 21.69
N ASN A 70 14.13 13.59 20.56
CA ASN A 70 14.59 12.21 20.53
C ASN A 70 16.03 12.07 21.07
N LYS A 71 16.92 12.99 20.68
CA LYS A 71 18.31 13.02 21.20
C LYS A 71 18.36 13.30 22.69
N ALA A 72 17.56 14.25 23.18
CA ALA A 72 17.52 14.58 24.59
C ALA A 72 16.99 13.44 25.47
N HIS A 73 16.12 12.59 24.93
CA HIS A 73 15.47 11.49 25.67
C HIS A 73 16.00 10.10 25.31
N GLY A 74 17.00 9.98 24.44
CA GLY A 74 17.54 8.70 23.98
C GLY A 74 16.54 7.83 23.20
N ILE A 75 15.57 8.45 22.51
CA ILE A 75 14.53 7.73 21.76
C ILE A 75 15.06 7.37 20.37
N THR A 76 15.03 6.09 20.03
CA THR A 76 15.32 5.62 18.67
C THR A 76 14.01 5.48 17.88
N PRO A 77 13.84 6.14 16.71
CA PRO A 77 12.63 6.01 15.91
C PRO A 77 12.43 4.59 15.38
N HIS A 78 11.21 4.07 15.50
CA HIS A 78 10.81 2.79 14.94
C HIS A 78 9.56 2.99 14.07
N SER A 79 9.47 2.25 12.96
CA SER A 79 8.25 2.24 12.14
C SER A 79 7.10 1.60 12.92
N ALA A 80 5.89 2.12 12.75
CA ALA A 80 4.71 1.44 13.28
C ALA A 80 4.52 0.12 12.51
N SER A 81 4.34 -1.00 13.22
CA SER A 81 3.89 -2.25 12.60
C SER A 81 2.38 -2.34 12.73
N ARG A 82 1.70 -2.63 11.62
CA ARG A 82 0.34 -3.15 11.70
C ARG A 82 0.49 -4.66 11.88
N ASN A 83 -0.11 -5.23 12.92
CA ASN A 83 -0.24 -6.67 13.01
C ASN A 83 -1.13 -7.09 11.84
N ILE A 84 -0.53 -7.62 10.78
CA ILE A 84 -1.25 -8.40 9.80
C ILE A 84 -1.69 -9.63 10.61
N GLU A 85 -2.98 -9.75 10.91
CA GLU A 85 -3.48 -10.96 11.57
C GLU A 85 -3.08 -12.16 10.70
N GLU A 86 -2.23 -13.01 11.27
CA GLU A 86 -1.66 -14.21 10.65
C GLU A 86 -2.71 -15.36 10.57
N SER A 87 -4.00 -15.04 10.70
CA SER A 87 -5.07 -15.99 11.03
C SER A 87 -5.66 -16.76 9.84
N LEU A 88 -5.02 -16.76 8.67
CA LEU A 88 -5.50 -17.52 7.51
C LEU A 88 -4.37 -18.25 6.77
N HIS A 89 -3.43 -18.82 7.52
CA HIS A 89 -2.63 -19.93 7.02
C HIS A 89 -3.51 -21.18 7.02
N VAL A 90 -4.04 -21.50 5.84
CA VAL A 90 -4.61 -22.82 5.55
C VAL A 90 -3.43 -23.76 5.35
N GLU A 91 -3.01 -24.44 6.43
CA GLU A 91 -2.34 -25.73 6.28
C GLU A 91 -3.41 -26.72 5.83
N ASP A 92 -3.48 -26.99 4.53
CA ASP A 92 -4.19 -28.17 4.05
C ASP A 92 -3.34 -28.86 2.98
N ASP A 93 -2.48 -29.74 3.48
CA ASP A 93 -1.93 -30.87 2.72
C ASP A 93 -3.09 -31.85 2.44
N GLY A 94 -3.80 -31.64 1.33
CA GLY A 94 -4.84 -32.58 0.93
C GLY A 94 -5.59 -32.17 -0.33
N GLU A 95 -5.79 -33.11 -1.25
CA GLU A 95 -6.86 -33.10 -2.27
C GLU A 95 -6.79 -32.17 -3.51
N ILE A 96 -5.86 -31.21 -3.69
CA ILE A 96 -5.85 -30.36 -4.92
C ILE A 96 -4.95 -30.91 -6.07
N TYR A 97 -4.32 -32.08 -5.89
CA TYR A 97 -3.31 -32.60 -6.84
C TYR A 97 -3.83 -33.22 -8.16
N LYS A 98 -5.13 -33.16 -8.49
CA LYS A 98 -5.69 -33.91 -9.65
C LYS A 98 -6.18 -33.11 -10.86
N ARG A 99 -5.96 -31.79 -10.96
CA ARG A 99 -6.31 -31.01 -12.18
C ARG A 99 -5.16 -30.31 -12.90
N GLY A 100 -3.92 -30.67 -12.60
CA GLY A 100 -2.72 -29.99 -13.15
C GLY A 100 -2.31 -30.34 -14.58
N LYS A 101 -3.00 -31.23 -15.32
CA LYS A 101 -2.42 -31.78 -16.57
C LYS A 101 -2.74 -31.05 -17.88
N ASN A 102 -3.42 -29.91 -17.88
CA ASN A 102 -3.73 -29.19 -19.14
C ASN A 102 -3.63 -27.65 -19.10
N LEU A 103 -3.04 -27.03 -18.05
CA LEU A 103 -3.02 -25.56 -17.89
C LEU A 103 -1.85 -24.84 -18.57
N GLU A 104 -0.77 -25.53 -18.95
CA GLU A 104 0.44 -24.90 -19.53
C GLU A 104 0.27 -24.43 -20.99
N LYS A 105 -0.84 -24.75 -21.67
CA LYS A 105 -1.06 -24.44 -23.09
C LYS A 105 -2.07 -23.31 -23.35
N MET A 106 -2.52 -22.59 -22.32
CA MET A 106 -3.60 -21.60 -22.46
C MET A 106 -3.07 -20.18 -22.74
N PRO A 107 -3.62 -19.44 -23.74
CA PRO A 107 -3.22 -18.07 -24.04
C PRO A 107 -3.35 -17.13 -22.83
N ALA A 108 -2.41 -16.18 -22.67
CA ALA A 108 -2.42 -15.22 -21.56
C ALA A 108 -3.73 -14.39 -21.47
N SER A 109 -4.38 -14.16 -22.62
CA SER A 109 -5.70 -13.52 -22.74
C SER A 109 -6.81 -14.29 -22.03
N GLU A 110 -6.90 -15.60 -22.27
CA GLU A 110 -7.92 -16.46 -21.67
C GLU A 110 -7.68 -16.64 -20.17
N ARG A 111 -6.43 -16.74 -19.74
CA ARG A 111 -6.06 -16.76 -18.32
C ARG A 111 -6.48 -15.48 -17.59
N ALA A 112 -6.31 -14.31 -18.22
CA ALA A 112 -6.73 -13.04 -17.63
C ALA A 112 -8.26 -12.95 -17.46
N ALA A 113 -9.03 -13.48 -18.42
CA ALA A 113 -10.49 -13.53 -18.33
C ALA A 113 -10.96 -14.45 -17.18
N ILE A 114 -10.36 -15.64 -17.06
CA ILE A 114 -10.65 -16.59 -15.98
C ILE A 114 -10.29 -16.00 -14.61
N VAL A 115 -9.12 -15.37 -14.48
CA VAL A 115 -8.70 -14.70 -13.24
C VAL A 115 -9.65 -13.56 -12.86
N LYS A 116 -10.18 -12.83 -13.83
CA LYS A 116 -11.17 -11.77 -13.59
C LYS A 116 -12.47 -12.34 -13.02
N GLU A 117 -12.94 -13.46 -13.56
CA GLU A 117 -14.16 -14.12 -13.10
C GLU A 117 -13.98 -14.74 -11.70
N LEU A 118 -12.88 -15.46 -11.46
CA LEU A 118 -12.55 -15.98 -10.13
C LEU A 118 -12.43 -14.87 -9.08
N ARG A 119 -11.86 -13.71 -9.46
CA ARG A 119 -11.76 -12.56 -8.56
C ARG A 119 -13.14 -11.98 -8.23
N LYS A 120 -14.08 -11.99 -9.16
CA LYS A 120 -15.46 -11.57 -8.92
C LYS A 120 -16.14 -12.50 -7.92
N GLN A 121 -16.04 -13.81 -8.14
CA GLN A 121 -16.59 -14.83 -7.23
C GLN A 121 -15.95 -14.78 -5.84
N MET A 122 -14.65 -14.51 -5.75
CA MET A 122 -13.94 -14.32 -4.49
C MET A 122 -14.49 -13.12 -3.70
N LEU A 123 -14.75 -12.01 -4.38
CA LEU A 123 -15.33 -10.81 -3.76
C LEU A 123 -16.79 -11.02 -3.34
N GLU A 124 -17.57 -11.76 -4.13
CA GLU A 124 -18.94 -12.14 -3.78
C GLU A 124 -18.97 -13.06 -2.56
N ALA A 125 -18.12 -14.08 -2.52
CA ALA A 125 -17.98 -14.97 -1.36
C ALA A 125 -17.55 -14.20 -0.10
N ALA A 126 -16.59 -13.26 -0.23
CA ALA A 126 -16.18 -12.40 0.87
C ALA A 126 -17.33 -11.47 1.35
N ALA A 127 -18.15 -10.96 0.43
CA ALA A 127 -19.33 -10.15 0.76
C ALA A 127 -20.43 -10.96 1.46
N GLN A 128 -20.51 -12.26 1.18
CA GLN A 128 -21.43 -13.21 1.82
C GLN A 128 -20.86 -13.82 3.10
N LEU A 129 -19.67 -13.39 3.56
CA LEU A 129 -18.97 -13.94 4.74
C LEU A 129 -18.56 -15.42 4.58
N GLU A 130 -18.52 -15.94 3.35
CA GLU A 130 -18.01 -17.28 3.01
C GLU A 130 -16.47 -17.25 2.89
N PHE A 131 -15.77 -17.00 4.01
CA PHE A 131 -14.33 -16.74 4.01
C PHE A 131 -13.48 -17.93 3.53
N GLU A 132 -13.89 -19.16 3.82
CA GLU A 132 -13.20 -20.37 3.36
C GLU A 132 -13.20 -20.47 1.83
N LYS A 133 -14.34 -20.19 1.21
CA LYS A 133 -14.49 -20.18 -0.25
C LYS A 133 -13.74 -19.02 -0.88
N ALA A 134 -13.74 -17.85 -0.26
CA ALA A 134 -12.94 -16.71 -0.71
C ALA A 134 -11.43 -17.02 -0.63
N ALA A 135 -10.97 -17.72 0.41
CA ALA A 135 -9.57 -18.14 0.55
C ALA A 135 -9.18 -19.17 -0.53
N ALA A 136 -10.01 -20.17 -0.78
CA ALA A 136 -9.78 -21.16 -1.85
C ALA A 136 -9.65 -20.50 -3.23
N LEU A 137 -10.56 -19.56 -3.56
CA LEU A 137 -10.54 -18.80 -4.81
C LEU A 137 -9.30 -17.89 -4.93
N ARG A 138 -8.86 -17.28 -3.82
CA ARG A 138 -7.62 -16.49 -3.77
C ARG A 138 -6.40 -17.34 -4.14
N ASP A 139 -6.32 -18.55 -3.59
CA ASP A 139 -5.17 -19.44 -3.80
C ASP A 139 -5.17 -20.03 -5.21
N GLU A 140 -6.34 -20.28 -5.80
CA GLU A 140 -6.49 -20.64 -7.21
C GLU A 140 -6.02 -19.52 -8.15
N ILE A 141 -6.43 -18.27 -7.88
CA ILE A 141 -5.94 -17.09 -8.62
C ILE A 141 -4.42 -16.94 -8.51
N ALA A 142 -3.85 -17.20 -7.32
CA ALA A 142 -2.41 -17.12 -7.11
C ALA A 142 -1.64 -18.19 -7.92
N LYS A 143 -2.17 -19.41 -8.01
CA LYS A 143 -1.60 -20.49 -8.85
C LYS A 143 -1.66 -20.11 -10.34
N MET A 144 -2.80 -19.61 -10.81
CA MET A 144 -3.00 -19.19 -12.20
C MET A 144 -2.07 -18.06 -12.66
N ARG A 145 -1.64 -17.20 -11.73
CA ARG A 145 -0.70 -16.09 -11.98
C ARG A 145 0.78 -16.50 -11.93
N LYS A 146 1.11 -17.62 -11.26
CA LYS A 146 2.48 -18.14 -11.17
C LYS A 146 2.88 -19.00 -12.38
N LEU A 147 1.90 -19.55 -13.10
CA LEU A 147 2.03 -20.18 -14.42
C LEU A 147 2.17 -19.12 -15.53
#